data_AF-A0A497BEG8-F1
#
_entry.id   AF-A0A497BEG8-F1
#
_cell.length_a   1.000
_cell.length_b   1.000
_cell.length_c   1.000
_cell.angle_alpha   90.00
_cell.angle_beta   90.00
_cell.angle_gamma   90.00
#
_symmetry.space_group_name_H-M   'P 1'
#
loop_
_entity.id
_entity.type
_entity.pdbx_description
1 polymer ?
#
loop_
_entity_poly.entity_id
_entity_poly.type
_entity_poly.pdbx_seq_one_letter_code
_entity_poly.pdbx_strand_id
1 'polypeptide(L)'
;MLSTRAQTRRKSPPPKPFWAWNSPPTCANTCCLPTAKQGLWWNPRWIPIVTSGSGHLFCVDLDPGPAGTLGQIILFLHDDKGRYLIAHSLRAWFARLTADLECGLYEIVEDENGYQHFNSHALMWSSLEGQELYEPPPKPEDI
;
A
#
# COMPACT_ATOMS: atom_id res chain seq x y z
N MET A 1 -43.10 -19.37 -30.54
CA MET A 1 -42.09 -19.57 -29.49
C MET A 1 -40.99 -18.54 -29.70
N LEU A 2 -40.99 -17.44 -28.94
CA LEU A 2 -39.96 -16.39 -28.99
C LEU A 2 -38.88 -16.75 -27.96
N SER A 3 -37.66 -17.01 -28.43
CA SER A 3 -36.49 -17.28 -27.57
C SER A 3 -35.75 -15.98 -27.33
N THR A 4 -35.80 -15.46 -26.11
CA THR A 4 -35.04 -14.28 -25.69
C THR A 4 -33.62 -14.73 -25.32
N ARG A 5 -32.61 -14.32 -26.10
CA ARG A 5 -31.20 -14.46 -25.72
C ARG A 5 -30.86 -13.39 -24.68
N ALA A 6 -30.57 -13.80 -23.45
CA ALA A 6 -29.99 -12.92 -22.44
C ALA A 6 -28.57 -12.52 -22.89
N GLN A 7 -28.35 -11.22 -23.07
CA GLN A 7 -27.05 -10.68 -23.41
C GLN A 7 -26.28 -10.41 -22.11
N THR A 8 -25.42 -11.35 -21.72
CA THR A 8 -24.51 -11.18 -20.58
C THR A 8 -23.55 -10.03 -20.87
N ARG A 9 -23.69 -8.93 -20.12
CA ARG A 9 -22.77 -7.78 -20.13
C ARG A 9 -21.41 -8.30 -19.69
N ARG A 10 -20.46 -8.41 -20.61
CA ARG A 10 -19.07 -8.75 -20.28
C ARG A 10 -18.54 -7.65 -19.35
N LYS A 11 -18.23 -7.98 -18.10
CA LYS A 11 -17.51 -7.08 -17.20
C LYS A 11 -16.16 -6.79 -17.87
N SER A 12 -15.86 -5.52 -18.11
CA SER A 12 -14.53 -5.12 -18.57
C SER A 12 -13.51 -5.51 -17.50
N PRO A 13 -12.31 -5.97 -17.89
CA PRO A 13 -11.25 -6.25 -16.91
C PRO A 13 -10.94 -4.97 -16.11
N PRO A 14 -10.51 -5.11 -14.84
CA PRO A 14 -10.10 -3.97 -14.04
C PRO A 14 -8.96 -3.20 -14.74
N PRO A 15 -8.87 -1.87 -14.53
CA PRO A 15 -7.78 -1.08 -15.08
C PRO A 15 -6.44 -1.68 -14.64
N LYS A 16 -5.48 -1.77 -15.57
CA LYS A 16 -4.16 -2.33 -15.28
C LYS A 16 -3.47 -1.52 -14.17
N PRO A 17 -2.76 -2.18 -13.24
CA PRO A 17 -1.99 -1.48 -12.21
C PRO A 17 -0.89 -0.63 -12.85
N PHE A 18 -0.62 0.53 -12.23
CA PHE A 18 0.25 1.60 -12.76
C PHE A 18 1.68 1.15 -13.13
N TRP A 19 2.17 0.04 -12.56
CA TRP A 19 3.50 -0.49 -12.84
C TRP A 19 3.68 -1.04 -14.27
N ALA A 20 2.60 -1.29 -15.01
CA ALA A 20 2.66 -1.83 -16.37
C ALA A 20 3.24 -0.87 -17.43
N TRP A 21 3.62 0.36 -17.05
CA TRP A 21 4.12 1.38 -17.99
C TRP A 21 5.59 1.77 -17.83
N ASN A 22 6.27 1.45 -16.73
CA ASN A 22 7.62 1.96 -16.48
C ASN A 22 8.54 0.89 -15.87
N SER A 23 9.24 0.14 -16.72
CA SER A 23 10.51 -0.47 -16.31
C SER A 23 11.62 0.56 -16.57
N PRO A 24 12.28 1.14 -15.55
CA PRO A 24 13.40 2.03 -15.80
C PRO A 24 14.67 1.21 -16.14
N PRO A 25 15.56 1.74 -17.00
CA PRO A 25 16.82 1.08 -17.33
C PRO A 25 17.78 1.10 -16.13
N THR A 26 18.56 0.04 -15.99
CA THR A 26 19.55 -0.18 -14.93
C THR A 26 20.67 0.87 -14.95
N CYS A 27 20.78 1.72 -13.92
CA CYS A 27 21.83 2.73 -13.80
C CYS A 27 22.45 2.76 -12.39
N ALA A 28 23.69 2.25 -12.28
CA ALA A 28 24.31 1.73 -11.06
C ALA A 28 24.85 2.73 -10.03
N ASN A 29 24.61 4.05 -10.11
CA ASN A 29 25.18 5.00 -9.13
C ASN A 29 24.18 5.92 -8.43
N THR A 30 22.90 5.92 -8.82
CA THR A 30 21.80 6.60 -8.09
C THR A 30 20.75 5.60 -7.62
N CYS A 31 20.63 4.45 -8.30
CA CYS A 31 19.61 3.45 -8.02
C CYS A 31 19.81 2.66 -6.72
N CYS A 32 20.99 2.78 -6.08
CA CYS A 32 21.41 1.98 -4.93
C CYS A 32 21.36 2.75 -3.60
N LEU A 33 21.13 4.06 -3.64
CA LEU A 33 21.10 4.88 -2.42
C LEU A 33 19.76 4.68 -1.71
N PRO A 34 19.75 4.57 -0.37
CA PRO A 34 18.52 4.30 0.35
C PRO A 34 17.62 5.54 0.32
N THR A 35 16.33 5.30 0.08
CA THR A 35 15.31 6.35 0.09
C THR A 35 15.03 6.84 1.51
N ALA A 36 14.94 5.92 2.47
CA ALA A 36 14.79 6.23 3.89
C ALA A 36 16.14 6.09 4.60
N LYS A 37 16.39 6.90 5.62
CA LYS A 37 17.63 6.83 6.41
C LYS A 37 17.74 5.47 7.13
N GLN A 38 18.88 4.79 6.94
CA GLN A 38 19.16 3.47 7.52
C GLN A 38 20.03 3.58 8.78
N GLY A 39 20.12 2.48 9.54
CA GLY A 39 20.99 2.38 10.72
C GLY A 39 20.46 3.07 11.97
N LEU A 40 19.25 3.65 11.92
CA LEU A 40 18.54 4.21 13.06
C LEU A 40 17.33 3.36 13.37
N TRP A 41 17.12 3.04 14.64
CA TRP A 41 15.85 2.45 15.06
C TRP A 41 14.72 3.47 14.95
N TRP A 42 14.91 4.67 15.49
CA TRP A 42 13.93 5.74 15.43
C TRP A 42 14.58 7.06 15.03
N ASN A 43 13.82 7.92 14.36
CA ASN A 43 14.21 9.30 14.07
C ASN A 43 13.07 10.24 14.49
N PRO A 44 13.31 11.24 15.35
CA PRO A 44 12.30 12.23 15.73
C PRO A 44 11.70 13.02 14.55
N ARG A 45 12.36 12.99 13.38
CA ARG A 45 11.87 13.61 12.13
C ARG A 45 10.97 12.70 11.30
N TRP A 46 10.70 11.47 11.75
CA TRP A 46 9.66 10.61 11.20
C TRP A 46 8.38 10.85 11.98
N ILE A 47 7.45 11.61 11.40
CA ILE A 47 6.22 12.02 12.10
C ILE A 47 5.14 10.95 11.86
N PRO A 48 4.70 10.18 12.87
CA PRO A 48 3.65 9.19 12.69
C PRO A 48 2.32 9.85 12.35
N ILE A 49 1.62 9.30 11.37
CA ILE A 49 0.30 9.78 10.96
C ILE A 49 -0.77 8.69 10.94
N VAL A 50 -0.37 7.41 10.83
CA VAL A 50 -1.26 6.26 10.94
C VAL A 50 -0.57 5.16 11.75
N THR A 51 -1.33 4.49 12.61
CA THR A 51 -0.89 3.34 13.40
C THR A 51 -1.74 2.12 13.07
N SER A 52 -1.09 0.96 12.99
CA SER A 52 -1.77 -0.35 12.91
C SER A 52 -2.41 -0.79 14.23
N GLY A 53 -2.11 -0.11 15.34
CA GLY A 53 -2.50 -0.55 16.69
C GLY A 53 -1.60 -1.66 17.27
N SER A 54 -0.89 -2.41 16.42
CA SER A 54 0.11 -3.42 16.82
C SER A 54 1.55 -2.90 16.87
N GLY A 55 1.77 -1.60 16.62
CA GLY A 55 3.07 -0.94 16.72
C GLY A 55 3.73 -0.59 15.39
N HIS A 56 3.20 -1.02 14.25
CA HIS A 56 3.64 -0.52 12.93
C HIS A 56 3.05 0.86 12.64
N LEU A 57 3.85 1.75 12.08
CA LEU A 57 3.53 3.17 11.87
C LEU A 57 3.80 3.59 10.42
N PHE A 58 2.86 4.31 9.82
CA PHE A 58 3.14 5.12 8.64
C PHE A 58 3.59 6.50 9.08
N CYS A 59 4.75 6.92 8.62
CA CYS A 59 5.38 8.17 9.01
C CYS A 59 5.62 9.08 7.80
N VAL A 60 5.43 10.38 8.01
CA VAL A 60 5.98 11.41 7.12
C VAL A 60 7.45 11.57 7.45
N ASP A 61 8.32 11.35 6.48
CA ASP A 61 9.77 11.40 6.63
C ASP A 61 10.30 12.81 6.31
N LEU A 62 10.73 13.53 7.35
CA LEU A 62 11.34 14.86 7.25
C LEU A 62 12.89 14.82 7.28
N ASP A 63 13.49 13.63 7.19
CA ASP A 63 14.93 13.42 7.15
C ASP A 63 15.31 12.22 6.25
N PRO A 64 14.95 12.28 4.96
CA PRO A 64 15.13 11.17 4.04
C PRO A 64 16.61 10.82 3.82
N GLY A 65 16.83 9.63 3.26
CA GLY A 65 18.15 9.25 2.75
C GLY A 65 18.52 10.01 1.47
N PRO A 66 19.74 9.81 0.94
CA PRO A 66 20.23 10.57 -0.21
C PRO A 66 19.39 10.45 -1.50
N ALA A 67 18.64 9.35 -1.66
CA ALA A 67 17.72 9.16 -2.79
C ALA A 67 16.25 9.37 -2.42
N GLY A 68 15.97 9.88 -1.22
CA GLY A 68 14.60 10.14 -0.77
C GLY A 68 14.13 11.56 -1.02
N THR A 69 12.84 11.74 -0.81
CA THR A 69 12.12 13.01 -0.99
C THR A 69 11.65 13.51 0.36
N LEU A 70 11.87 14.79 0.67
CA LEU A 70 11.35 15.41 1.89
C LEU A 70 9.81 15.31 1.91
N GLY A 71 9.24 14.73 2.97
CA GLY A 71 7.81 14.52 3.10
C GLY A 71 7.27 13.26 2.39
N GLN A 72 8.15 12.34 2.00
CA GLN A 72 7.77 10.98 1.59
C GLN A 72 7.10 10.23 2.75
N ILE A 73 6.31 9.21 2.42
CA ILE A 73 5.69 8.31 3.38
C ILE A 73 6.53 7.05 3.49
N ILE A 74 6.92 6.71 4.71
CA ILE A 74 7.65 5.49 5.02
C ILE A 74 6.83 4.61 5.97
N LEU A 75 7.03 3.30 5.89
CA LEU A 75 6.54 2.34 6.89
C LEU A 75 7.66 2.01 7.86
N PHE A 76 7.36 2.24 9.14
CA PHE A 76 8.12 1.75 10.27
C PHE A 76 7.44 0.48 10.79
N LEU A 77 8.15 -0.64 10.75
CA LEU A 77 7.75 -1.87 11.41
C LEU A 77 8.46 -1.94 12.76
N HIS A 78 7.73 -2.29 13.83
CA HIS A 78 8.30 -2.33 15.18
C HIS A 78 9.23 -3.53 15.42
N ASP A 79 9.19 -4.51 14.52
CA ASP A 79 9.92 -5.78 14.54
C ASP A 79 10.94 -5.89 13.39
N ASP A 80 10.92 -4.95 12.44
CA ASP A 80 11.88 -4.86 11.34
C ASP A 80 12.71 -3.57 11.40
N LYS A 81 14.01 -3.68 11.12
CA LYS A 81 14.91 -2.54 10.97
C LYS A 81 14.73 -1.81 9.63
N GLY A 82 14.07 -2.44 8.65
CA GLY A 82 13.77 -1.89 7.34
C GLY A 82 12.87 -0.67 7.40
N ARG A 83 13.14 0.30 6.51
CA ARG A 83 12.31 1.50 6.33
C ARG A 83 11.85 1.52 4.88
N TYR A 84 10.59 1.18 4.67
CA TYR A 84 10.03 0.97 3.33
C TYR A 84 9.42 2.27 2.83
N LEU A 85 9.78 2.68 1.62
CA LEU A 85 9.11 3.77 0.95
C LEU A 85 7.72 3.31 0.53
N ILE A 86 6.70 4.01 1.01
CA ILE A 86 5.28 3.76 0.67
C ILE A 86 4.82 4.71 -0.43
N ALA A 87 5.21 5.98 -0.34
CA ALA A 87 4.89 6.97 -1.37
C ALA A 87 5.87 8.15 -1.34
N HIS A 88 6.10 8.80 -2.47
CA HIS A 88 6.97 9.98 -2.55
C HIS A 88 6.37 11.26 -1.94
N SER A 89 5.09 11.27 -1.57
CA SER A 89 4.44 12.37 -0.86
C SER A 89 3.14 11.92 -0.21
N LEU A 90 2.70 12.66 0.83
CA LEU A 90 1.39 12.45 1.47
C LEU A 90 0.24 12.49 0.46
N ARG A 91 0.28 13.44 -0.50
CA ARG A 91 -0.72 13.55 -1.56
C ARG A 91 -0.78 12.32 -2.45
N ALA A 92 0.38 11.78 -2.86
CA ALA A 92 0.44 10.59 -3.69
C ALA A 92 -0.11 9.36 -2.94
N TRP A 93 0.17 9.27 -1.64
CA TRP A 93 -0.38 8.20 -0.81
C TRP A 93 -1.90 8.31 -0.71
N PHE A 94 -2.45 9.48 -0.38
CA PHE A 94 -3.90 9.68 -0.29
C PHE A 94 -4.62 9.44 -1.61
N ALA A 95 -4.03 9.83 -2.74
CA ALA A 95 -4.60 9.54 -4.05
C ALA A 95 -4.74 8.02 -4.30
N ARG A 96 -3.76 7.22 -3.86
CA ARG A 96 -3.84 5.75 -3.90
C ARG A 96 -4.94 5.22 -2.98
N LEU A 97 -4.99 5.69 -1.72
CA LEU A 97 -6.05 5.29 -0.78
C LEU A 97 -7.45 5.57 -1.32
N THR A 98 -7.65 6.73 -1.96
CA THR A 98 -8.92 7.07 -2.61
C THR A 98 -9.23 6.12 -3.76
N ALA A 99 -8.26 5.81 -4.62
CA ALA A 99 -8.46 4.87 -5.72
C ALA A 99 -8.81 3.46 -5.22
N ASP A 100 -8.16 3.00 -4.15
CA ASP A 100 -8.45 1.71 -3.51
C ASP A 100 -9.87 1.67 -2.93
N LEU A 101 -10.30 2.75 -2.27
CA LEU A 101 -11.68 2.92 -1.79
C LEU A 101 -12.69 2.85 -2.94
N GLU A 102 -12.45 3.59 -4.02
CA GLU A 102 -13.32 3.62 -5.21
C GLU A 102 -13.39 2.26 -5.92
N CYS A 103 -12.33 1.46 -5.84
CA CYS A 103 -12.28 0.10 -6.38
C CYS A 103 -12.91 -0.95 -5.46
N GLY A 104 -13.35 -0.58 -4.24
CA GLY A 104 -13.93 -1.50 -3.27
C GLY A 104 -12.89 -2.38 -2.57
N LEU A 105 -11.63 -1.96 -2.48
CA LEU A 105 -10.59 -2.74 -1.79
C LEU A 105 -10.77 -2.71 -0.26
N TYR A 106 -11.33 -1.62 0.26
CA TYR A 106 -11.56 -1.45 1.69
C TYR A 106 -13.04 -1.58 2.04
N GLU A 107 -13.34 -2.47 2.97
CA GLU A 107 -14.69 -2.90 3.32
C GLU A 107 -14.86 -2.97 4.83
N ILE A 108 -16.11 -2.83 5.28
CA ILE A 108 -16.52 -3.19 6.63
C ILE A 108 -16.99 -4.64 6.55
N VAL A 109 -16.27 -5.53 7.22
CA VAL A 109 -16.53 -6.97 7.25
C VAL A 109 -17.12 -7.35 8.61
N GLU A 110 -17.98 -8.37 8.61
CA GLU A 110 -18.55 -8.93 9.83
C GLU A 110 -17.78 -10.21 10.19
N ASP A 111 -17.34 -10.34 11.44
CA ASP A 111 -16.68 -11.55 11.92
C ASP A 111 -17.68 -12.65 12.32
N GLU A 112 -17.16 -13.80 12.72
CA GLU A 112 -17.95 -14.96 13.18
C GLU A 112 -18.82 -14.67 14.41
N ASN A 113 -18.55 -13.59 15.14
CA ASN A 113 -19.28 -13.17 16.31
C ASN A 113 -20.31 -12.06 16.01
N GLY A 114 -20.44 -11.63 14.74
CA GLY A 114 -21.35 -10.58 14.31
C GLY A 114 -20.80 -9.16 14.52
N TYR A 115 -19.50 -9.00 14.81
CA TYR A 115 -18.88 -7.68 14.94
C TYR A 115 -18.38 -7.15 13.61
N GLN A 116 -18.81 -5.93 13.30
CA GLN A 116 -18.36 -5.19 12.13
C GLN A 116 -16.99 -4.55 12.40
N HIS A 117 -16.00 -4.85 11.56
CA HIS A 117 -14.68 -4.26 11.61
C HIS A 117 -14.19 -3.87 10.22
N PHE A 118 -13.33 -2.84 10.18
CA PHE A 118 -12.67 -2.44 8.94
C PHE A 118 -11.62 -3.49 8.57
N ASN A 119 -11.54 -3.88 7.29
CA ASN A 119 -10.50 -4.78 6.78
C ASN A 119 -9.12 -4.09 6.70
N SER A 120 -8.63 -3.60 7.83
CA SER A 120 -7.36 -2.86 7.98
C SER A 120 -6.16 -3.56 7.37
N HIS A 121 -6.25 -4.88 7.20
CA HIS A 121 -5.29 -5.70 6.50
C HIS A 121 -5.07 -5.27 5.03
N ALA A 122 -6.16 -4.97 4.32
CA ALA A 122 -6.11 -4.52 2.93
C ALA A 122 -5.36 -3.19 2.76
N LEU A 123 -5.45 -2.29 3.75
CA LEU A 123 -4.73 -1.01 3.76
C LEU A 123 -3.21 -1.21 3.83
N MET A 124 -2.76 -2.11 4.71
CA MET A 124 -1.34 -2.44 4.86
C MET A 124 -0.82 -3.09 3.57
N TRP A 125 -1.58 -4.03 3.02
CA TRP A 125 -1.24 -4.71 1.77
C TRP A 125 -1.14 -3.73 0.58
N SER A 126 -2.14 -2.87 0.37
CA SER A 126 -2.08 -1.85 -0.70
C SER A 126 -0.87 -0.92 -0.55
N SER A 127 -0.54 -0.57 0.69
CA SER A 127 0.60 0.30 0.97
C SER A 127 1.96 -0.38 0.69
N LEU A 128 2.02 -1.70 0.75
CA LEU A 128 3.21 -2.51 0.51
C LEU A 128 3.24 -3.15 -0.88
N GLU A 129 2.32 -2.79 -1.79
CA GLU A 129 2.21 -3.38 -3.12
C GLU A 129 3.56 -3.34 -3.87
N GLY A 130 4.09 -4.52 -4.20
CA GLY A 130 5.42 -4.67 -4.84
C GLY A 130 6.60 -4.85 -3.87
N GLN A 131 6.35 -5.02 -2.57
CA GLN A 131 7.32 -5.47 -1.57
C GLN A 131 6.87 -6.85 -1.07
N GLU A 132 7.67 -7.90 -1.26
CA GLU A 132 7.39 -9.28 -0.78
C GLU A 132 7.53 -9.42 0.74
N LEU A 133 6.84 -8.57 1.50
CA LEU A 133 6.93 -8.51 2.96
C LEU A 133 5.65 -8.90 3.65
N TYR A 134 4.55 -9.01 2.91
CA TYR A 134 3.25 -9.36 3.46
C TYR A 134 2.45 -10.24 2.48
N GLU A 135 1.87 -11.33 2.99
CA GLU A 135 1.02 -12.21 2.17
C GLU A 135 -0.24 -11.45 1.72
N PRO A 136 -0.65 -11.57 0.45
CA PRO A 136 -1.89 -10.94 0.01
C PRO A 136 -3.07 -11.42 0.87
N PRO A 137 -4.03 -10.53 1.19
CA PRO A 137 -5.23 -10.96 1.88
C PRO A 137 -5.88 -12.11 1.10
N PRO A 138 -6.41 -13.15 1.80
CA PRO A 138 -7.11 -14.23 1.14
C PRO A 138 -8.24 -13.64 0.31
N LYS A 139 -8.40 -14.13 -0.92
CA LYS A 139 -9.49 -13.63 -1.76
C LYS A 139 -10.82 -14.11 -1.19
N PRO A 140 -11.93 -13.38 -1.43
CA PRO A 140 -13.25 -13.79 -0.96
C PRO A 140 -13.64 -15.22 -1.40
N GLU A 141 -13.10 -15.70 -2.52
CA GLU A 141 -13.31 -17.06 -3.03
C GLU A 141 -12.53 -18.16 -2.29
N ASP A 142 -11.58 -17.81 -1.41
CA ASP A 142 -10.68 -18.74 -0.71
C ASP A 142 -11.07 -18.96 0.78
N ILE A 143 -12.23 -18.45 1.22
CA ILE A 143 -12.80 -18.57 2.60
C ILE A 143 -14.09 -19.40 2.58
#